data_AF-A0A286GC16-F1
#
_entry.id   AF-A0A286GC16-F1
#
_cell.length_a   1.000
_cell.length_b   1.000
_cell.length_c   1.000
_cell.angle_alpha   90.00
_cell.angle_beta   90.00
_cell.angle_gamma   90.00
#
_symmetry.space_group_name_H-M   'P 1'
#
loop_
_entity.id
_entity.type
_entity.pdbx_description
1 polymer ?
#
loop_
_entity_poly.entity_id
_entity_poly.type
_entity_poly.pdbx_seq_one_letter_code
_entity_poly.pdbx_strand_id
1 'polypeptide(L)'
;MDDARLRDIEERLAALERAAGEPPEPPVGLSPRFWVLEGLAEDAGTLPGGAVVYAGRVTLPTGEEYSWQRTHGAEQARGDEAVDSAAAPVLGALSHPVRLRLLREVLAGCTTTAALAALPGLGTTGQLHHHLRQLTSAGWLRTTARGSYAVPAERVVPLHVVLAAVSA
;
A
#
# COMPACT_ATOMS: atom_id res chain seq x y z
N MET A 1 32.30 -27.93 8.74
CA MET A 1 31.78 -26.74 8.04
C MET A 1 32.94 -26.28 7.18
N ASP A 2 32.83 -26.43 5.86
CA ASP A 2 33.99 -26.41 4.97
C ASP A 2 34.57 -25.00 4.76
N ASP A 3 35.79 -24.78 5.26
CA ASP A 3 36.58 -23.54 5.08
C ASP A 3 36.80 -23.16 3.62
N ALA A 4 36.66 -24.10 2.69
CA ALA A 4 36.71 -23.84 1.25
C ALA A 4 35.46 -23.10 0.75
N ARG A 5 34.29 -23.43 1.30
CA ARG A 5 33.02 -22.78 0.94
C ARG A 5 32.94 -21.37 1.49
N LEU A 6 33.49 -21.14 2.69
CA LEU A 6 33.53 -19.80 3.28
C LEU A 6 34.42 -18.86 2.46
N ARG A 7 35.59 -19.33 2.04
CA ARG A 7 36.50 -18.56 1.17
C ARG A 7 35.89 -18.21 -0.18
N ASP A 8 35.18 -19.14 -0.83
CA ASP A 8 34.46 -18.86 -2.09
C ASP A 8 33.40 -17.75 -1.91
N ILE A 9 32.69 -17.77 -0.79
CA ILE A 9 31.68 -16.74 -0.47
C ILE A 9 32.35 -15.39 -0.21
N GLU A 10 33.44 -15.34 0.54
CA GLU A 10 34.19 -14.11 0.83
C GLU A 10 34.79 -13.50 -0.44
N GLU A 11 35.35 -14.31 -1.34
CA GLU A 11 35.88 -13.85 -2.63
C GLU A 11 34.78 -13.26 -3.52
N ARG A 12 33.61 -13.92 -3.56
CA ARG A 12 32.44 -13.44 -4.31
C ARG A 12 31.84 -12.18 -3.71
N LEU A 13 31.81 -12.07 -2.38
CA LEU A 13 31.33 -10.87 -1.69
C LEU A 13 32.28 -9.69 -1.95
N ALA A 14 33.59 -9.89 -1.83
CA ALA A 14 34.58 -8.85 -2.11
C ALA A 14 34.59 -8.43 -3.60
N ALA A 15 34.23 -9.34 -4.53
CA ALA A 15 34.02 -8.99 -5.93
C ALA A 15 32.73 -8.18 -6.14
N LEU A 16 31.65 -8.53 -5.45
CA LEU A 16 30.38 -7.80 -5.46
C LEU A 16 30.52 -6.41 -4.85
N GLU A 17 31.21 -6.27 -3.71
CA GLU A 17 31.43 -5.00 -3.04
C GLU A 17 32.31 -4.06 -3.86
N ARG A 18 33.32 -4.60 -4.56
CA ARG A 18 34.12 -3.82 -5.53
C ARG A 18 33.32 -3.42 -6.77
N ALA A 19 32.39 -4.27 -7.21
CA ALA A 19 31.51 -3.97 -8.33
C ALA A 19 30.38 -3.00 -7.97
N ALA A 20 29.97 -2.97 -6.70
CA ALA A 20 28.97 -2.06 -6.14
C ALA A 20 29.54 -0.69 -5.75
N GLY A 21 30.75 -0.36 -6.24
CA GLY A 21 31.35 0.96 -6.06
C GLY A 21 30.48 2.05 -6.66
N GLU A 22 30.14 3.02 -5.80
CA GLU A 22 29.21 4.14 -6.01
C GLU A 22 27.73 3.71 -6.17
N PRO A 23 26.80 4.18 -5.30
CA PRO A 23 25.38 4.07 -5.63
C PRO A 23 25.15 4.73 -7.00
N PRO A 24 24.35 4.11 -7.90
CA PRO A 24 24.13 4.65 -9.23
C PRO A 24 23.71 6.12 -9.10
N GLU A 25 24.49 7.01 -9.72
CA GLU A 25 24.08 8.41 -9.85
C GLU A 25 22.65 8.44 -10.38
N PRO A 26 21.74 9.21 -9.75
CA PRO A 26 20.37 9.30 -10.23
C PRO A 26 20.43 9.71 -11.71
N PRO A 27 19.58 9.14 -12.59
CA PRO A 27 19.63 9.40 -14.01
C PRO A 27 19.67 10.91 -14.27
N VAL A 28 20.77 11.37 -14.87
CA VAL A 28 20.92 12.77 -15.27
C VAL A 28 19.87 13.06 -16.32
N GLY A 29 18.84 13.83 -15.95
CA GLY A 29 17.75 14.18 -16.84
C GLY A 29 16.36 14.14 -16.22
N LEU A 30 16.21 13.57 -15.02
CA LEU A 30 14.92 13.61 -14.35
C LEU A 30 14.67 14.99 -13.73
N SER A 31 13.62 15.68 -14.17
CA SER A 31 13.14 16.86 -13.46
C SER A 31 12.64 16.40 -12.08
N PRO A 32 13.12 16.97 -10.96
CA PRO A 32 12.63 16.61 -9.62
C PRO A 32 11.10 16.74 -9.49
N ARG A 33 10.49 17.56 -10.36
CA ARG A 33 9.06 17.81 -10.39
C ARG A 33 8.25 16.77 -11.15
N PHE A 34 8.83 16.12 -12.17
CA PHE A 34 8.11 15.21 -13.07
C PHE A 34 8.78 13.83 -13.23
N TRP A 35 9.68 13.48 -12.32
CA TRP A 35 10.42 12.20 -12.33
C TRP A 35 9.52 10.97 -12.53
N VAL A 36 8.28 11.00 -12.00
CA VAL A 36 7.29 9.92 -12.17
C VAL A 36 6.85 9.77 -13.64
N LEU A 37 6.58 10.89 -14.31
CA LEU A 37 6.09 10.89 -15.69
C LEU A 37 7.22 10.52 -16.67
N GLU A 38 8.42 11.01 -16.40
CA GLU A 38 9.61 10.66 -17.18
C GLU A 38 9.96 9.18 -17.02
N GLY A 39 9.91 8.66 -15.78
CA GLY A 39 10.09 7.23 -15.52
C GLY A 39 9.00 6.34 -16.12
N LEU A 40 7.78 6.85 -16.31
CA LEU A 40 6.69 6.12 -16.95
C LEU A 40 6.72 6.16 -18.48
N ALA A 41 7.61 6.94 -19.11
CA ALA A 41 7.57 7.15 -20.55
C ALA A 41 7.76 5.85 -21.35
N GLU A 42 8.63 4.94 -20.87
CA GLU A 42 8.86 3.64 -21.49
C GLU A 42 7.64 2.71 -21.37
N ASP A 43 7.08 2.60 -20.15
CA ASP A 43 5.86 1.82 -19.89
C ASP A 43 4.66 2.34 -20.70
N ALA A 44 4.50 3.67 -20.79
CA ALA A 44 3.42 4.29 -21.55
C ALA A 44 3.49 4.00 -23.05
N GLY A 45 4.68 3.76 -23.60
CA GLY A 45 4.87 3.38 -25.00
C GLY A 45 4.55 1.91 -25.28
N THR A 46 4.55 1.05 -24.26
CA THR A 46 4.32 -0.40 -24.39
C THR A 46 2.93 -0.85 -23.95
N LEU A 47 2.24 -0.04 -23.13
CA LEU A 47 0.91 -0.35 -22.59
C LEU A 47 -0.21 0.34 -23.37
N PRO A 48 -1.30 -0.37 -23.72
CA PRO A 48 -2.46 0.22 -24.38
C PRO A 48 -3.05 1.40 -23.59
N GLY A 49 -3.19 2.53 -24.28
CA GLY A 49 -3.70 3.79 -23.72
C GLY A 49 -2.76 4.52 -22.77
N GLY A 50 -1.51 4.06 -22.60
CA GLY A 50 -0.52 4.64 -21.69
C GLY A 50 -0.44 3.89 -20.35
N ALA A 51 0.18 4.52 -19.36
CA ALA A 51 0.43 3.91 -18.05
C ALA A 51 -0.02 4.83 -16.90
N VAL A 52 -0.53 4.22 -15.83
CA VAL A 52 -0.86 4.87 -14.55
C VAL A 52 -0.06 4.18 -13.46
N VAL A 53 0.71 4.96 -12.71
CA VAL A 53 1.45 4.46 -11.54
C VAL A 53 0.91 5.09 -10.28
N TYR A 54 0.93 4.30 -9.20
CA TYR A 54 0.92 4.86 -7.86
C TYR A 54 2.03 4.21 -7.05
N ALA A 55 2.59 4.99 -6.14
CA ALA A 55 3.63 4.54 -5.23
C ALA A 55 3.49 5.26 -3.89
N GLY A 56 4.10 4.68 -2.86
CA GLY A 56 4.17 5.30 -1.56
C GLY A 56 5.15 4.59 -0.65
N ARG A 57 5.83 5.38 0.18
CA ARG A 57 6.58 4.92 1.33
C ARG A 57 5.92 5.47 2.58
N VAL A 58 5.38 4.58 3.40
CA VAL A 58 4.56 4.94 4.56
C VAL A 58 5.17 4.31 5.81
N THR A 59 5.44 5.13 6.81
CA THR A 59 5.75 4.68 8.17
C THR A 59 4.49 4.85 9.01
N LEU A 60 3.99 3.76 9.58
CA LEU A 60 2.84 3.80 10.46
C LEU A 60 3.22 4.35 11.85
N PRO A 61 2.25 4.86 12.64
CA PRO A 61 2.50 5.23 14.03
C PRO A 61 3.04 4.09 14.90
N THR A 62 2.82 2.83 14.49
CA THR A 62 3.38 1.62 15.13
C THR A 62 4.87 1.40 14.83
N GLY A 63 5.46 2.18 13.92
CA GLY A 63 6.84 2.05 13.46
C GLY A 63 7.03 1.10 12.26
N GLU A 64 5.98 0.42 11.81
CA GLU A 64 6.04 -0.45 10.63
C GLU A 64 6.21 0.39 9.35
N GLU A 65 7.12 -0.04 8.48
CA GLU A 65 7.38 0.60 7.19
C GLU A 65 6.83 -0.21 6.02
N TYR A 66 6.15 0.47 5.10
CA TYR A 66 5.63 -0.10 3.87
C TYR A 66 6.14 0.70 2.68
N SER A 67 6.73 0.01 1.71
CA SER A 67 7.11 0.57 0.43
C SER A 67 6.39 -0.21 -0.66
N TRP A 68 5.65 0.49 -1.52
CA TRP A 68 4.87 -0.13 -2.57
C TRP A 68 4.88 0.74 -3.82
N GLN A 69 4.98 0.10 -4.99
CA GLN A 69 4.79 0.71 -6.30
C GLN A 69 4.00 -0.25 -7.17
N ARG A 70 3.07 0.29 -7.96
CA ARG A 70 2.35 -0.49 -8.96
C ARG A 70 2.05 0.35 -10.19
N THR A 71 2.39 -0.17 -11.35
CA THR A 71 2.02 0.37 -12.66
C THR A 71 0.86 -0.43 -13.24
N HIS A 72 -0.09 0.26 -13.87
CA HIS A 72 -1.21 -0.28 -14.61
C HIS A 72 -1.23 0.30 -16.01
N GLY A 73 -1.66 -0.47 -17.01
CA GLY A 73 -2.05 0.11 -18.29
C GLY A 73 -3.25 1.04 -18.10
N ALA A 74 -3.30 2.17 -18.78
CA ALA A 74 -4.36 3.15 -18.58
C ALA A 74 -5.73 2.61 -19.01
N GLU A 75 -5.79 1.76 -20.04
CA GLU A 75 -7.03 1.05 -20.41
C GLU A 75 -7.47 0.05 -19.33
N GLN A 76 -6.53 -0.70 -18.76
CA GLN A 76 -6.82 -1.60 -17.65
C GLN A 76 -7.32 -0.83 -16.42
N ALA A 77 -6.71 0.33 -16.13
CA ALA A 77 -7.11 1.19 -15.01
C ALA A 77 -8.46 1.87 -15.24
N ARG A 78 -8.80 2.18 -16.50
CA ARG A 78 -10.13 2.69 -16.89
C ARG A 78 -11.22 1.67 -16.60
N GLY A 79 -10.88 0.38 -16.69
CA GLY A 79 -11.77 -0.72 -16.32
C GLY A 79 -12.87 -0.98 -17.35
N ASP A 80 -13.75 -1.90 -16.97
CA ASP A 80 -14.97 -2.29 -17.65
C ASP A 80 -16.06 -2.60 -16.60
N GLU A 81 -17.24 -3.04 -17.04
CA GLU A 81 -18.36 -3.32 -16.13
C GLU A 81 -18.04 -4.39 -15.07
N ALA A 82 -17.18 -5.37 -15.39
CA ALA A 82 -16.76 -6.39 -14.44
C ALA A 82 -15.81 -5.82 -13.40
N VAL A 83 -14.86 -4.98 -13.82
CA VAL A 83 -13.98 -4.23 -12.92
C VAL A 83 -14.79 -3.30 -12.03
N ASP A 84 -15.76 -2.57 -12.58
CA ASP A 84 -16.64 -1.66 -11.84
C ASP A 84 -17.43 -2.39 -10.76
N SER A 85 -18.03 -3.53 -11.12
CA SER A 85 -18.79 -4.38 -10.20
C SER A 85 -17.94 -4.89 -9.04
N ALA A 86 -16.66 -5.18 -9.29
CA ALA A 86 -15.70 -5.61 -8.27
C ALA A 86 -15.17 -4.44 -7.42
N ALA A 87 -14.91 -3.28 -8.04
CA ALA A 87 -14.31 -2.12 -7.39
C ALA A 87 -15.32 -1.32 -6.56
N ALA A 88 -16.57 -1.20 -7.01
CA ALA A 88 -17.57 -0.36 -6.38
C ALA A 88 -17.86 -0.73 -4.92
N PRO A 89 -18.02 -2.00 -4.51
CA PRO A 89 -18.18 -2.35 -3.09
C PRO A 89 -16.94 -2.01 -2.24
N VAL A 90 -15.73 -2.16 -2.82
CA VAL A 90 -14.47 -1.85 -2.16
C VAL A 90 -14.35 -0.35 -1.91
N LEU A 91 -14.62 0.47 -2.93
CA LEU A 91 -14.64 1.93 -2.80
C LEU A 91 -15.78 2.41 -1.89
N GLY A 92 -16.97 1.82 -2.02
CA GLY A 92 -18.13 2.12 -1.18
C GLY A 92 -17.86 1.92 0.31
N ALA A 93 -17.01 0.95 0.67
CA ALA A 93 -16.57 0.77 2.05
C ALA A 93 -15.71 1.93 2.60
N LEU A 94 -15.11 2.77 1.75
CA LEU A 94 -14.39 3.98 2.18
C LEU A 94 -15.29 5.21 2.30
N SER A 95 -16.45 5.23 1.64
CA SER A 95 -17.37 6.39 1.58
C SER A 95 -18.19 6.61 2.86
N HIS A 96 -17.58 6.51 4.05
CA HIS A 96 -18.24 6.81 5.33
C HIS A 96 -17.22 7.27 6.39
N PRO A 97 -17.46 8.39 7.08
CA PRO A 97 -16.48 9.01 7.98
C PRO A 97 -16.05 8.10 9.13
N VAL A 98 -16.99 7.35 9.73
CA VAL A 98 -16.69 6.39 10.80
C VAL A 98 -15.77 5.28 10.30
N ARG A 99 -15.95 4.78 9.07
CA ARG A 99 -15.12 3.69 8.51
C ARG A 99 -13.71 4.18 8.23
N LEU A 100 -13.56 5.39 7.69
CA LEU A 100 -12.25 6.03 7.53
C LEU A 100 -11.56 6.25 8.87
N ARG A 101 -12.31 6.66 9.90
CA ARG A 101 -11.75 6.78 11.26
C ARG A 101 -11.28 5.42 11.79
N LEU A 102 -12.10 4.37 11.71
CA LEU A 102 -11.71 3.03 12.13
C LEU A 102 -10.41 2.56 11.46
N LEU A 103 -10.27 2.76 10.15
CA LEU A 103 -9.03 2.41 9.44
C LEU A 103 -7.82 3.18 9.97
N ARG A 104 -7.95 4.48 10.24
CA ARG A 104 -6.87 5.28 10.84
C ARG A 104 -6.47 4.77 12.23
N GLU A 105 -7.44 4.45 13.07
CA GLU A 105 -7.20 3.94 14.43
C GLU A 105 -6.52 2.57 14.40
N VAL A 106 -6.94 1.68 13.49
CA VAL A 106 -6.30 0.38 13.30
C VAL A 106 -4.86 0.54 12.81
N LEU A 107 -4.60 1.44 11.85
CA LEU A 107 -3.24 1.76 11.40
C LEU A 107 -2.37 2.36 12.51
N ALA A 108 -2.98 3.05 13.48
CA ALA A 108 -2.31 3.57 14.67
C ALA A 108 -2.12 2.51 15.78
N GLY A 109 -2.53 1.27 15.56
CA GLY A 109 -2.35 0.15 16.50
C GLY A 109 -3.58 -0.16 17.38
N CYS A 110 -4.70 0.56 17.23
CA CYS A 110 -5.95 0.24 17.92
C CYS A 110 -6.67 -0.91 17.20
N THR A 111 -6.29 -2.14 17.51
CA THR A 111 -6.68 -3.32 16.70
C THR A 111 -7.84 -4.13 17.28
N THR A 112 -8.22 -3.96 18.54
CA THR A 112 -9.27 -4.79 19.16
C THR A 112 -10.64 -4.13 19.11
N THR A 113 -11.72 -4.91 18.99
CA THR A 113 -13.09 -4.38 19.05
C THR A 113 -13.35 -3.60 20.33
N ALA A 114 -12.81 -4.05 21.47
CA ALA A 114 -12.99 -3.39 22.75
C ALA A 114 -12.30 -2.01 22.78
N ALA A 115 -11.06 -1.92 22.29
CA ALA A 115 -10.35 -0.66 22.20
C ALA A 115 -11.01 0.31 21.22
N LEU A 116 -11.47 -0.20 20.07
CA LEU A 116 -12.24 0.60 19.11
C LEU A 116 -13.56 1.09 19.71
N ALA A 117 -14.31 0.23 20.41
CA ALA A 117 -15.58 0.62 21.04
C ALA A 117 -15.42 1.69 22.13
N ALA A 118 -14.25 1.81 22.74
CA ALA A 118 -13.95 2.85 23.73
C ALA A 118 -13.75 4.24 23.10
N LEU A 119 -13.56 4.34 21.78
CA LEU A 119 -13.34 5.63 21.12
C LEU A 119 -14.64 6.42 20.98
N PRO A 120 -14.64 7.71 21.35
CA PRO A 120 -15.85 8.53 21.32
C PRO A 120 -16.28 8.79 19.87
N GLY A 121 -17.59 8.70 19.60
CA GLY A 121 -18.18 9.08 18.30
C GLY A 121 -18.10 8.01 17.21
N LEU A 122 -17.93 6.73 17.55
CA LEU A 122 -18.01 5.60 16.60
C LEU A 122 -19.40 4.95 16.52
N GLY A 123 -20.39 5.53 17.21
CA GLY A 123 -21.76 5.03 17.25
C GLY A 123 -21.99 3.97 18.32
N THR A 124 -23.10 3.26 18.21
CA THR A 124 -23.45 2.16 19.12
C THR A 124 -22.61 0.91 18.82
N THR A 125 -22.56 -0.04 19.76
CA THR A 125 -21.87 -1.33 19.57
C THR A 125 -22.35 -2.06 18.30
N GLY A 126 -23.65 -2.00 18.00
CA GLY A 126 -24.21 -2.60 16.78
C GLY A 126 -23.71 -1.91 15.50
N GLN A 127 -23.59 -0.58 15.51
CA GLN A 127 -23.03 0.18 14.39
C GLN A 127 -21.55 -0.13 14.18
N LEU A 128 -20.77 -0.25 15.26
CA LEU A 128 -19.35 -0.62 15.18
C LEU A 128 -19.17 -1.99 14.52
N HIS A 129 -19.89 -3.02 14.96
CA HIS A 129 -19.82 -4.35 14.34
C HIS A 129 -20.24 -4.34 12.87
N HIS A 130 -21.25 -3.55 12.53
CA HIS A 130 -21.66 -3.36 11.14
C HIS A 130 -20.53 -2.76 10.29
N HIS A 131 -19.87 -1.71 10.77
CA HIS A 131 -18.76 -1.06 10.07
C HIS A 131 -17.54 -1.97 9.91
N LEU A 132 -17.15 -2.69 10.98
CA LEU A 132 -16.04 -3.64 10.93
C LEU A 132 -16.31 -4.78 9.94
N ARG A 133 -17.55 -5.28 9.90
CA ARG A 133 -17.96 -6.30 8.92
C ARG A 133 -17.86 -5.76 7.49
N GLN A 134 -18.34 -4.55 7.22
CA GLN A 134 -18.23 -3.93 5.89
C GLN A 134 -16.78 -3.74 5.43
N LEU A 135 -15.91 -3.25 6.32
CA LEU A 135 -14.48 -3.09 6.03
C LEU A 135 -13.80 -4.43 5.78
N THR A 136 -14.16 -5.46 6.54
CA THR A 136 -13.61 -6.81 6.38
C THR A 136 -14.08 -7.45 5.08
N SER A 137 -15.38 -7.35 4.76
CA SER A 137 -15.92 -7.91 3.51
C SER A 137 -15.36 -7.22 2.26
N ALA A 138 -15.02 -5.93 2.36
CA ALA A 138 -14.36 -5.19 1.29
C ALA A 138 -12.84 -5.42 1.22
N GLY A 139 -12.26 -6.18 2.15
CA GLY A 139 -10.83 -6.47 2.21
C GLY A 139 -9.96 -5.31 2.69
N TRP A 140 -10.54 -4.27 3.27
CA TRP A 140 -9.77 -3.19 3.92
C TRP A 140 -9.27 -3.56 5.31
N LEU A 141 -9.95 -4.50 5.97
CA LEU A 141 -9.51 -5.12 7.21
C LEU A 141 -9.45 -6.64 7.05
N ARG A 142 -8.58 -7.28 7.81
CA ARG A 142 -8.57 -8.72 8.05
C ARG A 142 -8.66 -9.01 9.55
N THR A 143 -9.36 -10.06 9.90
CA THR A 143 -9.39 -10.57 11.28
C THR A 143 -8.14 -11.43 11.52
N THR A 144 -7.47 -11.20 12.64
CA THR A 144 -6.31 -11.97 13.10
C THR A 144 -6.76 -13.01 14.13
N ALA A 145 -5.87 -13.95 14.47
CA ALA A 145 -6.17 -15.08 15.35
C ALA A 145 -6.70 -14.71 16.75
N ARG A 146 -6.53 -13.46 17.21
CA ARG A 146 -6.98 -12.98 18.52
C ARG A 146 -8.22 -12.09 18.47
N GLY A 147 -9.01 -12.17 17.39
CA GLY A 147 -10.19 -11.30 17.22
C GLY A 147 -9.83 -9.82 17.07
N SER A 148 -8.58 -9.53 16.69
CA SER A 148 -8.10 -8.19 16.39
C SER A 148 -8.12 -7.95 14.89
N TYR A 149 -8.24 -6.70 14.47
CA TYR A 149 -8.26 -6.27 13.08
C TYR A 149 -6.90 -5.69 12.68
N ALA A 150 -6.53 -5.94 11.43
CA ALA A 150 -5.37 -5.31 10.82
C ALA A 150 -5.73 -4.86 9.39
N VAL A 151 -5.15 -3.76 8.94
CA VAL A 151 -5.13 -3.42 7.51
C VAL A 151 -4.13 -4.36 6.83
N PRO A 152 -4.50 -5.09 5.77
CA PRO A 152 -3.54 -5.90 5.02
C PRO A 152 -2.38 -5.05 4.48
N ALA A 153 -1.16 -5.58 4.45
CA ALA A 153 0.03 -4.82 4.04
C ALA A 153 -0.12 -4.23 2.63
N GLU A 154 -0.70 -5.01 1.72
CA GLU A 154 -1.02 -4.64 0.34
C GLU A 154 -2.11 -3.57 0.23
N ARG A 155 -2.78 -3.20 1.32
CA ARG A 155 -3.80 -2.12 1.38
C ARG A 155 -3.30 -0.85 2.04
N VAL A 156 -2.17 -0.87 2.75
CA VAL A 156 -1.66 0.30 3.47
C VAL A 156 -1.38 1.45 2.52
N VAL A 157 -0.53 1.24 1.51
CA VAL A 157 -0.20 2.29 0.54
C VAL A 157 -1.41 2.66 -0.34
N PRO A 158 -2.18 1.71 -0.91
CA PRO A 158 -3.38 2.06 -1.67
C PRO A 158 -4.40 2.90 -0.90
N LEU A 159 -4.60 2.64 0.40
CA LEU A 159 -5.50 3.44 1.23
C LEU A 159 -5.03 4.90 1.30
N HIS A 160 -3.73 5.13 1.53
CA HIS A 160 -3.16 6.47 1.56
C HIS A 160 -3.26 7.17 0.20
N VAL A 161 -3.01 6.43 -0.89
CA VAL A 161 -3.14 6.96 -2.27
C VAL A 161 -4.57 7.41 -2.56
N VAL A 162 -5.57 6.58 -2.25
CA VAL A 162 -6.99 6.95 -2.45
C VAL A 162 -7.34 8.21 -1.67
N LEU A 163 -6.95 8.29 -0.40
CA LEU A 163 -7.23 9.45 0.44
C LEU A 163 -6.51 10.71 -0.06
N ALA A 164 -5.24 10.62 -0.46
CA ALA A 164 -4.48 11.74 -1.00
C ALA A 164 -5.07 12.24 -2.33
N ALA A 165 -5.47 11.33 -3.22
CA ALA A 165 -6.02 11.67 -4.53
C ALA A 165 -7.36 12.43 -4.46
N VAL A 166 -8.14 12.25 -3.38
CA VAL A 166 -9.46 12.92 -3.21
C VAL A 166 -9.43 14.11 -2.24
N SER A 167 -8.30 14.35 -1.57
CA SER A 167 -8.15 15.45 -0.59
C SER A 167 -7.47 16.69 -1.17
N ALA A 168 -7.03 16.62 -2.42
CA ALA A 168 -6.32 17.69 -3.13
C ALA A 168 -7.27 18.72 -3.76
#